data_AF-F3CFM8-F1
#
_entry.id   AF-F3CFM8-F1
#
_cell.length_a   1.000
_cell.length_b   1.000
_cell.length_c   1.000
_cell.angle_alpha   90.00
_cell.angle_beta   90.00
_cell.angle_gamma   90.00
#
_symmetry.space_group_name_H-M   'P 1'
#
loop_
_entity.id
_entity.type
_entity.pdbx_description
1 polymer ?
#
loop_
_entity_poly.entity_id
_entity_poly.type
_entity_poly.pdbx_seq_one_letter_code
_entity_poly.pdbx_strand_id
1 'polypeptide(L)'
;SRTGVRLIGPKPEWVRADGGEAGLHPSNIHDNPYAIGAVDFTGDMPVILGPDGPSLGGFVCPVTIIEADLWQLGQLKAGDKVRFYPVSVEACHAERCGSELVR
;
A
#
# COMPACT_ATOMS: atom_id res chain seq x y z
N SER A 1 -9.76 7.63 -5.51
CA SER A 1 -10.11 7.10 -6.84
C SER A 1 -10.29 5.60 -6.72
N ARG A 2 -10.99 4.92 -7.63
CA ARG A 2 -11.05 3.45 -7.64
C ARG A 2 -9.71 2.79 -7.99
N THR A 3 -8.81 3.53 -8.65
CA THR A 3 -7.44 3.10 -8.96
C THR A 3 -6.53 3.07 -7.73
N GLY A 4 -6.85 3.86 -6.69
CA GLY A 4 -6.08 3.90 -5.46
C GLY A 4 -6.36 5.13 -4.61
N VAL A 5 -5.83 5.07 -3.39
CA VAL A 5 -5.91 6.11 -2.36
C VAL A 5 -4.50 6.61 -2.06
N ARG A 6 -4.22 7.86 -2.45
CA ARG A 6 -2.94 8.51 -2.16
C ARG A 6 -2.88 8.91 -0.69
N LEU A 7 -1.75 8.62 -0.04
CA LEU A 7 -1.53 8.96 1.37
C LEU A 7 -0.51 10.10 1.47
N ILE A 8 -0.63 10.89 2.53
CA ILE A 8 0.35 11.91 2.93
C ILE A 8 0.88 11.49 4.30
N GLY A 9 2.19 11.33 4.43
CA GLY A 9 2.80 10.75 5.62
C GLY A 9 4.30 11.00 5.69
N PRO A 10 5.01 10.33 6.61
CA PRO A 10 6.46 10.44 6.73
C PRO A 10 7.14 9.96 5.44
N LYS A 11 8.24 10.61 5.08
CA LYS A 11 9.08 10.17 3.97
C LYS A 11 9.81 8.87 4.35
N PRO A 12 9.90 7.90 3.45
CA PRO A 12 10.67 6.69 3.69
C PRO A 12 12.17 6.99 3.79
N GLU A 13 12.86 6.24 4.64
CA GLU A 13 14.32 6.18 4.65
C GLU A 13 14.77 4.98 3.81
N TRP A 14 15.45 5.27 2.71
CA TRP A 14 15.86 4.25 1.75
C TRP A 14 17.21 3.65 2.12
N VAL A 15 17.29 2.31 2.11
CA VAL A 15 18.54 1.58 2.39
C VAL A 15 19.47 1.46 1.17
N ARG A 16 18.99 1.84 -0.01
CA ARG A 16 19.74 1.83 -1.27
C ARG A 16 19.82 3.25 -1.83
N ALA A 17 20.87 3.55 -2.58
CA ALA A 17 21.04 4.84 -3.23
C ALA A 17 20.18 4.98 -4.50
N ASP A 18 19.89 3.88 -5.19
CA ASP A 18 19.09 3.82 -6.42
C ASP A 18 18.48 2.41 -6.60
N GLY A 19 17.65 2.25 -7.63
CA GLY A 19 17.06 0.97 -8.06
C GLY A 19 17.85 0.27 -9.17
N GLY A 20 19.05 0.74 -9.51
CA GLY A 20 19.87 0.19 -10.59
C GLY A 20 19.18 0.21 -11.95
N GLU A 21 19.20 -0.92 -12.66
CA GLU A 21 18.60 -1.08 -13.98
C GLU A 21 17.07 -0.90 -13.97
N ALA A 22 16.42 -1.05 -12.82
CA ALA A 22 14.98 -0.87 -12.67
C ALA A 22 14.56 0.61 -12.52
N GLY A 23 15.51 1.54 -12.35
CA GLY A 23 15.26 2.97 -12.24
C GLY A 23 16.15 3.66 -11.20
N LEU A 24 16.28 4.98 -11.33
CA LEU A 24 17.18 5.77 -10.48
C LEU A 24 16.68 5.96 -9.04
N HIS A 25 15.37 5.91 -8.80
CA HIS A 25 14.86 6.13 -7.44
C HIS A 25 15.01 4.85 -6.60
N PRO A 26 15.39 4.92 -5.30
CA PRO A 26 15.57 3.73 -4.46
C PRO A 26 14.34 2.83 -4.28
N SER A 27 13.15 3.38 -4.51
CA SER A 27 11.89 2.64 -4.49
C SER A 27 11.71 1.72 -5.70
N ASN A 28 12.51 1.91 -6.77
CA ASN A 28 12.42 1.12 -7.98
C ASN A 28 12.91 -0.32 -7.78
N ILE A 29 12.13 -1.27 -8.27
CA ILE A 29 12.47 -2.69 -8.39
C ILE A 29 12.12 -3.16 -9.79
N HIS A 30 12.70 -4.27 -10.23
CA HIS A 30 12.24 -4.89 -11.47
C HIS A 30 10.77 -5.23 -11.35
N ASP A 31 10.02 -4.94 -12.40
CA ASP A 31 8.57 -5.00 -12.38
C ASP A 31 8.05 -6.34 -11.84
N ASN A 32 7.12 -6.26 -10.89
CA ASN A 32 6.46 -7.42 -10.31
C ASN A 32 4.94 -7.22 -10.26
N PRO A 33 4.17 -8.32 -10.16
CA PRO A 33 2.74 -8.23 -9.91
C PRO A 33 2.44 -7.65 -8.53
N TYR A 34 1.44 -6.77 -8.46
CA TYR A 34 0.95 -6.20 -7.21
C TYR A 34 -0.32 -6.90 -6.71
N ALA A 35 -0.48 -6.89 -5.38
CA ALA A 35 -1.73 -7.28 -4.74
C ALA A 35 -2.68 -6.07 -4.66
N ILE A 36 -3.99 -6.33 -4.74
CA ILE A 36 -5.01 -5.33 -4.41
C ILE A 36 -4.83 -4.95 -2.92
N GLY A 37 -4.84 -3.66 -2.62
CA GLY A 37 -4.57 -3.14 -1.28
C GLY A 37 -3.09 -3.07 -0.90
N ALA A 38 -2.16 -3.37 -1.81
CA ALA A 38 -0.75 -3.11 -1.58
C ALA A 38 -0.51 -1.60 -1.40
N VAL A 39 0.41 -1.24 -0.50
CA VAL A 39 0.86 0.15 -0.33
C VAL A 39 2.07 0.37 -1.22
N ASP A 40 1.84 0.90 -2.42
CA ASP A 40 2.86 1.13 -3.44
C ASP A 40 3.58 2.46 -3.21
N PHE A 41 4.92 2.45 -3.25
CA PHE A 41 5.73 3.65 -3.11
C PHE A 41 6.23 4.15 -4.48
N THR A 42 5.39 4.93 -5.16
CA THR A 42 5.75 5.64 -6.40
C THR A 42 6.72 6.78 -6.09
N GLY A 43 7.99 6.44 -5.91
CA GLY A 43 8.98 7.32 -5.28
C GLY A 43 8.76 7.41 -3.78
N ASP A 44 8.82 8.63 -3.24
CA ASP A 44 8.56 8.90 -1.81
C ASP A 44 7.07 9.02 -1.46
N MET A 45 6.17 8.77 -2.41
CA MET A 45 4.74 9.01 -2.25
C MET A 45 3.93 7.70 -2.19
N PRO A 46 3.39 7.32 -1.02
CA PRO A 46 2.62 6.09 -0.88
C PRO A 46 1.21 6.17 -1.46
N VAL A 47 0.77 5.10 -2.11
CA VAL A 47 -0.58 4.91 -2.65
C VAL A 47 -1.08 3.51 -2.29
N ILE A 48 -2.27 3.41 -1.68
CA ILE A 48 -2.95 2.12 -1.50
C ILE A 48 -3.61 1.76 -2.84
N LEU A 49 -3.22 0.64 -3.45
CA LEU A 49 -3.74 0.21 -4.74
C LEU A 49 -5.19 -0.25 -4.62
N GLY A 50 -6.07 0.37 -5.40
CA GLY A 50 -7.49 0.04 -5.42
C GLY A 50 -7.82 -1.13 -6.35
N PRO A 51 -9.09 -1.56 -6.41
CA PRO A 51 -9.52 -2.66 -7.29
C PRO A 51 -9.36 -2.35 -8.79
N ASP A 52 -9.34 -1.08 -9.17
CA ASP A 52 -9.06 -0.65 -10.55
C ASP A 52 -7.58 -0.19 -10.69
N GLY A 53 -6.72 -0.58 -9.74
CA GLY A 53 -5.31 -0.20 -9.70
C GLY A 53 -4.45 -0.97 -10.73
N PRO A 54 -3.18 -0.56 -10.89
CA PRO A 54 -2.22 -1.28 -11.72
C PRO A 54 -1.99 -2.70 -11.18
N SER A 55 -1.84 -3.66 -12.09
CA SER A 55 -1.54 -5.06 -11.74
C SER A 55 -0.06 -5.39 -11.73
N LEU A 56 0.76 -4.69 -12.51
CA LEU A 56 2.20 -4.86 -12.62
C LEU A 56 2.87 -3.48 -12.55
N GLY A 57 3.96 -3.38 -11.78
CA GLY A 57 4.72 -2.15 -11.65
C GLY A 57 6.09 -2.38 -11.02
N GLY A 58 6.93 -1.34 -11.11
CA GLY A 58 8.35 -1.39 -10.73
C GLY A 58 8.67 -0.66 -9.44
N PHE A 59 7.76 -0.64 -8.46
CA PHE A 59 7.96 0.02 -7.16
C PHE A 59 7.72 -0.94 -5.99
N VAL A 60 8.42 -0.72 -4.89
CA VAL A 60 8.25 -1.56 -3.69
C VAL A 60 6.90 -1.35 -3.00
N CYS A 61 6.35 -2.46 -2.49
CA CYS A 61 5.15 -2.50 -1.67
C CYS A 61 5.46 -3.15 -0.31
N PRO A 62 5.78 -2.38 0.76
CA PRO A 62 6.20 -2.97 2.04
C PRO A 62 5.09 -3.66 2.83
N VAL A 63 3.82 -3.29 2.61
CA VAL A 63 2.66 -3.88 3.30
C VAL A 63 1.47 -3.99 2.36
N THR A 64 0.55 -4.90 2.69
CA THR A 64 -0.70 -5.12 1.96
C THR A 64 -1.86 -5.15 2.94
N ILE A 65 -2.95 -4.45 2.62
CA ILE A 65 -4.18 -4.48 3.41
C ILE A 65 -4.84 -5.85 3.25
N ILE A 66 -5.23 -6.45 4.37
CA ILE A 66 -5.92 -7.73 4.36
C ILE A 66 -7.28 -7.62 3.67
N GLU A 67 -7.74 -8.69 3.06
CA GLU A 67 -9.00 -8.71 2.32
C GLU A 67 -10.19 -8.26 3.19
N ALA A 68 -10.22 -8.70 4.45
CA ALA A 68 -11.25 -8.34 5.43
C ALA A 68 -11.36 -6.82 5.69
N ASP A 69 -10.32 -6.04 5.41
CA ASP A 69 -10.26 -4.60 5.69
C ASP A 69 -10.38 -3.75 4.41
N LEU A 70 -10.32 -4.35 3.21
CA LEU A 70 -10.34 -3.61 1.95
C LEU A 70 -11.58 -2.74 1.77
N TRP A 71 -12.72 -3.12 2.35
CA TRP A 71 -13.96 -2.34 2.29
C TRP A 71 -13.81 -0.94 2.88
N GLN A 72 -12.92 -0.77 3.87
CA GLN A 72 -12.68 0.51 4.54
C GLN A 72 -12.07 1.54 3.58
N LEU A 73 -11.25 1.09 2.62
CA LEU A 73 -10.67 1.95 1.59
C LEU A 73 -11.75 2.63 0.74
N GLY A 74 -12.88 1.94 0.52
CA GLY A 74 -14.02 2.49 -0.21
C GLY A 74 -14.79 3.57 0.54
N GLN A 75 -14.55 3.73 1.85
CA GLN A 75 -15.19 4.75 2.69
C GLN A 75 -14.31 5.99 2.92
N LEU A 76 -13.01 5.92 2.60
CA LEU A 76 -12.07 7.02 2.80
C LEU A 76 -12.40 8.23 1.95
N LYS A 77 -12.30 9.40 2.57
CA LYS A 77 -12.43 10.73 1.95
C LYS A 77 -11.12 11.49 2.08
N ALA A 78 -10.95 12.51 1.25
CA ALA A 78 -9.79 13.39 1.35
C ALA A 78 -9.76 14.07 2.73
N GLY A 79 -8.62 13.97 3.42
CA GLY A 79 -8.43 14.50 4.77
C GLY A 79 -8.61 13.47 5.88
N ASP A 80 -9.17 12.29 5.60
CA ASP A 80 -9.24 11.21 6.57
C ASP A 80 -7.83 10.74 6.97
N LYS A 81 -7.71 10.29 8.23
CA LYS A 81 -6.47 9.74 8.76
C LYS A 81 -6.56 8.23 8.81
N VAL A 82 -5.46 7.60 8.42
CA VAL A 82 -5.31 6.14 8.46
C VAL A 82 -4.13 5.77 9.33
N ARG A 83 -4.25 4.62 10.00
CA ARG A 83 -3.15 4.01 10.75
C ARG A 83 -3.12 2.53 10.44
N PHE A 84 -1.99 2.05 9.95
CA PHE A 84 -1.78 0.63 9.71
C PHE A 84 -1.44 -0.08 11.02
N TYR A 85 -2.03 -1.25 11.22
CA TYR A 85 -1.71 -2.15 12.32
C TYR A 85 -1.24 -3.49 11.74
N PRO A 86 -0.11 -4.03 12.21
CA PRO A 86 0.35 -5.34 11.78
C PRO A 86 -0.63 -6.41 12.27
N VAL A 87 -0.90 -7.38 11.40
CA VAL A 87 -1.72 -8.56 11.71
C VAL A 87 -0.96 -9.83 11.33
N SER A 88 -1.23 -10.93 12.02
CA SER A 88 -0.68 -12.23 11.64
C SER A 88 -1.50 -12.83 10.47
N VAL A 89 -0.93 -13.79 9.76
CA VAL A 89 -1.64 -14.50 8.68
C VAL A 89 -2.85 -15.24 9.24
N GLU A 90 -2.74 -15.84 10.42
CA GLU A 90 -3.85 -16.53 11.09
C GLU A 90 -4.98 -15.55 11.43
N ALA A 91 -4.64 -14.35 11.92
CA ALA A 91 -5.61 -13.30 12.22
C ALA A 91 -6.29 -12.76 10.95
N CYS A 92 -5.56 -12.68 9.83
CA CYS A 92 -6.11 -12.30 8.52
C CYS A 92 -7.20 -13.27 8.04
N HIS A 93 -7.07 -14.56 8.35
CA HIS A 93 -8.01 -15.60 7.92
C HIS A 93 -9.15 -15.86 8.91
N ALA A 94 -9.02 -15.42 10.16
CA ALA A 94 -10.11 -15.46 11.13
C ALA A 94 -11.10 -14.32 10.80
N GLU A 95 -12.39 -14.63 10.56
CA GLU A 95 -13.46 -13.70 10.16
C GLU A 95 -13.77 -12.53 11.15
N ARG A 96 -12.90 -12.28 12.12
CA ARG A 96 -13.00 -11.19 13.10
C ARG A 96 -11.69 -10.42 13.19
N CYS A 97 -11.31 -9.73 12.11
CA CYS A 97 -10.41 -8.60 12.28
C CYS A 97 -11.27 -7.40 12.72
N GLY A 98 -11.23 -7.07 14.02
CA GLY A 98 -11.93 -5.91 14.59
C GLY A 98 -11.26 -4.59 14.20
N SER A 99 -11.15 -4.30 12.91
CA SER A 99 -10.29 -3.25 12.38
C SER A 99 -11.05 -1.93 12.18
N GLU A 100 -10.71 -0.93 12.99
CA GLU A 100 -10.95 0.49 12.70
C GLU A 100 -9.71 1.03 11.97
N LEU A 101 -9.63 0.92 10.63
CA LEU A 101 -8.60 1.56 9.81
C LEU A 101 -8.76 3.10 9.82
N VAL A 102 -9.95 3.59 10.19
CA VAL A 102 -10.37 4.99 10.15
C VAL A 102 -10.57 5.54 11.57
N ARG A 103 -9.86 6.63 11.91
CA ARG A 103 -10.17 7.53 13.04
C ARG A 103 -10.00 8.98 12.65
#